data_AF-A0A7W0ZE72-F1
#
_entry.id   AF-A0A7W0ZE72-F1
#
_cell.length_a   1.000
_cell.length_b   1.000
_cell.length_c   1.000
_cell.angle_alpha   90.00
_cell.angle_beta   90.00
_cell.angle_gamma   90.00
#
_symmetry.space_group_name_H-M   'P 1'
#
loop_
_entity.id
_entity.type
_entity.pdbx_description
1 polymer ?
#
loop_
_entity_poly.entity_id
_entity_poly.type
_entity_poly.pdbx_seq_one_letter_code
_entity_poly.pdbx_strand_id
1 'polypeptide(L)'
;LKLGRKYSQDHDTDDGTEDVLDRWEGVLEGLERDPMSLAAQLDWVAKLKLLEAYRERDGLTWDNPKLRLIDLQYHSVKRSKSLYWKLVQAGEIDRLVADEEIDRAVDRPPEDTRAYFRGECLRRFSQRIVAASWDSLIFDTGDEPLRKVPTLEPTRGTRRHVEALLAASPDAAALVANLSS
;
A
#
# COMPACT_ATOMS: atom_id res chain seq x y z
N LEU A 1 5.96 20.35 -10.23
CA LEU A 1 7.42 20.24 -10.03
C LEU A 1 8.07 21.55 -9.59
N LYS A 2 8.14 22.61 -10.42
CA LYS A 2 8.85 23.87 -10.08
C LYS A 2 8.50 24.46 -8.69
N LEU A 3 7.22 24.52 -8.35
CA LEU A 3 6.78 24.98 -7.01
C LEU A 3 7.16 24.01 -5.89
N GLY A 4 7.14 22.69 -6.15
CA GLY A 4 7.54 21.67 -5.18
C GLY A 4 9.04 21.73 -4.87
N ARG A 5 9.89 21.87 -5.90
CA ARG A 5 11.34 22.08 -5.73
C ARG A 5 11.66 23.34 -4.95
N LYS A 6 10.99 24.46 -5.30
CA LYS A 6 11.14 25.71 -4.55
C LYS A 6 10.78 25.52 -3.07
N TYR A 7 9.66 24.87 -2.79
CA TYR A 7 9.25 24.57 -1.41
C TYR A 7 10.31 23.74 -0.67
N SER A 8 10.85 22.70 -1.31
CA SER A 8 11.91 21.85 -0.75
C SER A 8 13.20 22.61 -0.45
N GLN A 9 13.58 23.57 -1.30
CA GLN A 9 14.76 24.42 -1.05
C GLN A 9 14.58 25.37 0.12
N ASP A 10 13.34 25.78 0.38
CA ASP A 10 12.98 26.74 1.43
C ASP A 10 12.73 26.04 2.80
N HIS A 11 12.70 24.70 2.85
CA HIS A 11 12.36 23.91 4.05
C HIS A 11 13.34 22.74 4.26
N ASP A 12 13.41 22.22 5.48
CA ASP A 12 14.11 20.96 5.74
C ASP A 12 13.18 19.80 5.35
N THR A 13 13.56 19.03 4.34
CA THR A 13 12.79 17.91 3.78
C THR A 13 13.52 16.60 3.96
N ASP A 14 12.77 15.51 4.12
CA ASP A 14 13.34 14.18 4.27
C ASP A 14 13.75 13.56 2.92
N ASP A 15 14.58 12.53 2.97
CA ASP A 15 15.08 11.81 1.79
C ASP A 15 13.95 11.28 0.89
N GLY A 16 12.81 10.90 1.44
CA GLY A 16 11.65 10.42 0.68
C GLY A 16 10.98 11.54 -0.11
N THR A 17 10.93 12.74 0.44
CA THR A 17 10.46 13.93 -0.27
C THR A 17 11.36 14.26 -1.46
N GLU A 18 12.69 14.18 -1.30
CA GLU A 18 13.63 14.41 -2.41
C GLU A 18 13.56 13.32 -3.48
N ASP A 19 13.47 12.03 -3.11
CA ASP A 19 13.30 10.92 -4.09
C ASP A 19 12.03 11.10 -4.93
N VAL A 20 10.91 11.53 -4.32
CA VAL A 20 9.67 11.82 -5.05
C VAL A 20 9.84 12.98 -6.04
N LEU A 21 10.54 14.05 -5.65
CA LEU A 21 10.79 15.20 -6.52
C LEU A 21 11.69 14.83 -7.70
N ASP A 22 12.74 14.04 -7.46
CA ASP A 22 13.66 13.54 -8.49
C ASP A 22 12.94 12.63 -9.49
N ARG A 23 12.14 11.67 -9.00
CA ARG A 23 11.33 10.80 -9.88
C ARG A 23 10.30 11.58 -10.67
N TRP A 24 9.66 12.57 -10.05
CA TRP A 24 8.68 13.41 -10.74
C TRP A 24 9.33 14.18 -11.89
N GLU A 25 10.50 14.77 -11.67
CA GLU A 25 11.29 15.44 -12.70
C GLU A 25 11.65 14.48 -13.84
N GLY A 26 12.24 13.33 -13.52
CA GLY A 26 12.63 12.34 -14.53
C GLY A 26 11.45 11.84 -15.37
N VAL A 27 10.27 11.66 -14.76
CA VAL A 27 9.05 11.28 -15.49
C VAL A 27 8.58 12.40 -16.42
N LEU A 28 8.57 13.66 -15.97
CA LEU A 28 8.14 14.77 -16.83
C LEU A 28 9.07 14.96 -18.02
N GLU A 29 10.38 14.91 -17.80
CA GLU A 29 11.38 15.01 -18.86
C GLU A 29 11.28 13.82 -19.84
N GLY A 30 11.07 12.61 -19.30
CA GLY A 30 10.85 11.41 -20.11
C GLY A 30 9.62 11.54 -21.00
N LEU A 31 8.50 12.04 -20.45
CA LEU A 31 7.26 12.26 -21.20
C LEU A 31 7.42 13.32 -22.31
N GLU A 32 8.19 14.39 -22.06
CA GLU A 32 8.45 15.42 -23.06
C GLU A 32 9.34 14.92 -24.20
N ARG A 33 10.33 14.07 -23.89
CA ARG A 33 11.31 13.58 -24.87
C ARG A 33 10.82 12.35 -25.64
N ASP A 34 10.47 11.29 -24.92
CA ASP A 34 10.01 10.02 -25.48
C ASP A 34 9.25 9.24 -24.39
N PRO A 35 7.90 9.27 -24.40
CA PRO A 35 7.10 8.56 -23.42
C PRO A 35 7.42 7.06 -23.33
N MET A 36 7.84 6.42 -24.44
CA MET A 36 8.11 4.97 -24.45
C MET A 36 9.34 4.59 -23.63
N SER A 37 10.24 5.54 -23.36
CA SER A 37 11.37 5.37 -22.45
C SER A 37 10.94 5.11 -20.99
N LEU A 38 9.69 5.43 -20.64
CA LEU A 38 9.14 5.28 -19.28
C LEU A 38 8.34 3.98 -19.08
N ALA A 39 8.49 2.99 -19.98
CA ALA A 39 7.74 1.73 -19.89
C ALA A 39 8.00 0.95 -18.60
N ALA A 40 9.14 1.14 -17.94
CA ALA A 40 9.43 0.50 -16.65
C ALA A 40 8.72 1.18 -15.45
N GLN A 41 8.23 2.41 -15.62
CA GLN A 41 7.75 3.26 -14.52
C GLN A 41 6.26 3.62 -14.63
N LEU A 42 5.73 3.74 -15.86
CA LEU A 42 4.36 4.16 -16.10
C LEU A 42 3.51 3.03 -16.69
N ASP A 43 2.45 2.64 -15.98
CA ASP A 43 1.56 1.55 -16.39
C ASP A 43 0.98 1.73 -17.79
N TRP A 44 0.57 2.94 -18.14
CA TRP A 44 -0.04 3.19 -19.45
C TRP A 44 0.98 3.04 -20.58
N VAL A 45 2.24 3.39 -20.35
CA VAL A 45 3.33 3.23 -21.32
C VAL A 45 3.70 1.75 -21.44
N ALA A 46 3.89 1.06 -20.32
CA ALA A 46 4.18 -0.38 -20.27
C ALA A 46 3.12 -1.18 -21.03
N LYS A 47 1.85 -0.86 -20.77
CA LYS A 47 0.71 -1.48 -21.43
C LYS A 47 0.60 -1.10 -22.90
N LEU A 48 0.84 0.16 -23.26
CA LEU A 48 0.85 0.58 -24.66
C LEU A 48 1.92 -0.17 -25.45
N LYS A 49 3.15 -0.27 -24.91
CA LYS A 49 4.25 -1.06 -25.48
C LYS A 49 3.82 -2.51 -25.73
N LEU A 50 3.16 -3.12 -24.73
CA LEU A 50 2.64 -4.48 -24.83
C LEU A 50 1.55 -4.60 -25.91
N LEU A 51 0.57 -3.70 -25.93
CA LEU A 51 -0.54 -3.74 -26.87
C LEU A 51 -0.09 -3.52 -28.31
N GLU A 52 0.83 -2.57 -28.55
CA GLU A 52 1.42 -2.34 -29.87
C GLU A 52 2.22 -3.56 -30.35
N ALA A 53 2.99 -4.21 -29.48
CA ALA A 53 3.70 -5.44 -29.84
C ALA A 53 2.74 -6.56 -30.31
N TYR A 54 1.56 -6.69 -29.68
CA TYR A 54 0.52 -7.63 -30.14
C TYR A 54 -0.14 -7.19 -31.46
N ARG A 55 -0.36 -5.88 -31.63
CA ARG A 55 -0.94 -5.31 -32.87
C ARG A 55 -0.03 -5.54 -34.06
N GLU A 56 1.26 -5.23 -33.92
CA GLU A 56 2.25 -5.38 -34.98
C GLU A 56 2.48 -6.86 -35.33
N ARG A 57 2.63 -7.73 -34.32
CA ARG A 57 2.86 -9.16 -34.53
C ARG A 57 1.68 -9.86 -35.21
N ASP A 58 0.45 -9.55 -34.78
CA ASP A 58 -0.75 -10.29 -35.20
C ASP A 58 -1.62 -9.48 -36.19
N GLY A 59 -1.18 -8.30 -36.64
CA GLY A 59 -1.92 -7.43 -37.57
C GLY A 59 -3.26 -6.92 -37.02
N LEU A 60 -3.33 -6.59 -35.73
CA LEU A 60 -4.59 -6.24 -35.05
C LEU A 60 -4.92 -4.75 -35.14
N THR A 61 -6.20 -4.44 -35.31
CA THR A 61 -6.73 -3.08 -35.10
C THR A 61 -7.05 -2.84 -33.62
N TRP A 62 -7.25 -1.57 -33.23
CA TRP A 62 -7.48 -1.18 -31.83
C TRP A 62 -8.78 -1.74 -31.27
N ASP A 63 -9.77 -1.96 -32.13
CA ASP A 63 -11.08 -2.51 -31.76
C ASP A 63 -11.07 -4.04 -31.58
N ASN A 64 -9.93 -4.71 -31.85
CA ASN A 64 -9.87 -6.15 -31.73
C ASN A 64 -10.11 -6.62 -30.28
N PRO A 65 -11.06 -7.53 -30.03
CA PRO A 65 -11.37 -8.02 -28.67
C PRO A 65 -10.17 -8.63 -27.93
N LYS A 66 -9.16 -9.14 -28.66
CA LYS A 66 -7.93 -9.68 -28.08
C LYS A 66 -7.14 -8.60 -27.32
N LEU A 67 -7.09 -7.37 -27.81
CA LEU A 67 -6.40 -6.26 -27.14
C LEU A 67 -7.13 -5.87 -25.85
N ARG A 68 -8.47 -5.88 -25.85
CA ARG A 68 -9.26 -5.67 -24.62
C ARG A 68 -9.00 -6.75 -23.57
N LEU A 69 -8.84 -8.00 -24.00
CA LEU A 69 -8.47 -9.09 -23.09
C LEU A 69 -7.06 -8.89 -22.50
N ILE A 70 -6.10 -8.45 -23.31
CA ILE A 70 -4.72 -8.16 -22.86
C ILE A 70 -4.71 -7.00 -21.85
N ASP A 71 -5.45 -5.93 -22.14
CA ASP A 71 -5.63 -4.80 -21.22
C ASP A 71 -6.17 -5.26 -19.85
N LEU A 72 -7.21 -6.10 -19.86
CA LEU A 72 -7.74 -6.68 -18.61
C LEU A 72 -6.74 -7.61 -17.92
N GLN A 73 -6.03 -8.45 -18.68
CA GLN A 73 -5.05 -9.39 -18.13
C GLN A 73 -3.84 -8.70 -17.52
N TYR A 74 -3.44 -7.52 -18.00
CA TYR A 74 -2.40 -6.70 -17.38
C TYR A 74 -2.68 -6.47 -15.89
N HIS A 75 -3.94 -6.16 -15.57
CA HIS A 75 -4.42 -5.84 -14.22
C HIS A 75 -4.86 -7.04 -13.38
N SER A 76 -4.60 -8.28 -13.83
CA SER A 76 -5.01 -9.45 -13.04
C SER A 76 -4.31 -9.48 -11.67
N VAL A 77 -5.07 -9.64 -10.59
CA VAL A 77 -4.50 -9.83 -9.24
C VAL A 77 -3.83 -11.21 -9.07
N LYS A 78 -4.18 -12.19 -9.93
CA LYS A 78 -3.55 -13.50 -9.91
C LYS A 78 -2.18 -13.38 -10.58
N ARG A 79 -1.09 -13.41 -9.80
CA ARG A 79 0.30 -13.26 -10.31
C ARG A 79 0.58 -14.13 -11.55
N SER A 80 0.15 -15.39 -11.55
CA SER A 80 0.34 -16.32 -12.68
C SER A 80 -0.41 -15.96 -13.97
N LYS A 81 -1.42 -15.08 -13.90
CA LYS A 81 -2.22 -14.62 -15.04
C LYS A 81 -1.97 -13.16 -15.42
N SER A 82 -1.33 -12.40 -14.54
CA SER A 82 -1.06 -10.98 -14.76
C SER A 82 0.04 -10.77 -15.78
N LEU A 83 -0.21 -9.90 -16.76
CA LEU A 83 0.86 -9.51 -17.69
C LEU A 83 1.82 -8.51 -17.04
N TYR A 84 1.38 -7.67 -16.10
CA TYR A 84 2.27 -6.84 -15.28
C TYR A 84 3.29 -7.71 -14.52
N TRP A 85 2.85 -8.76 -13.82
CA TRP A 85 3.79 -9.62 -13.08
C TRP A 85 4.75 -10.40 -13.98
N LYS A 86 4.38 -10.69 -15.24
CA LYS A 86 5.32 -11.24 -16.22
C LYS A 86 6.42 -10.23 -16.59
N LEU A 87 6.06 -8.95 -16.76
CA LEU A 87 7.04 -7.88 -17.01
C LEU A 87 7.98 -7.68 -15.81
N VAL A 88 7.43 -7.74 -14.58
CA VAL A 88 8.23 -7.72 -13.35
C VAL A 88 9.24 -8.88 -13.32
N GLN A 89 8.81 -10.10 -13.62
CA GLN A 89 9.69 -11.27 -13.67
C GLN A 89 10.77 -11.19 -14.76
N ALA A 90 10.48 -10.48 -15.85
CA ALA A 90 11.43 -10.21 -16.92
C ALA A 90 12.40 -9.05 -16.61
N GLY A 91 12.25 -8.37 -15.46
CA GLY A 91 13.06 -7.21 -15.10
C GLY A 91 12.71 -5.95 -15.91
N GLU A 92 11.51 -5.88 -16.50
CA GLU A 92 11.07 -4.74 -17.33
C GLU A 92 10.34 -3.64 -16.53
N ILE A 93 10.14 -3.82 -15.23
CA ILE A 93 9.40 -2.89 -14.37
C ILE A 93 10.26 -2.50 -13.17
N ASP A 94 10.36 -1.20 -12.91
CA ASP A 94 11.02 -0.64 -11.73
C ASP A 94 10.14 -0.86 -10.50
N ARG A 95 10.73 -1.41 -9.44
CA ARG A 95 10.03 -1.70 -8.18
C ARG A 95 10.54 -0.84 -7.04
N LEU A 96 9.60 -0.38 -6.21
CA LEU A 96 9.90 0.40 -4.99
C LEU A 96 10.10 -0.47 -3.75
N VAL A 97 9.47 -1.65 -3.72
CA VAL A 97 9.50 -2.56 -2.56
C VAL A 97 9.76 -4.00 -3.00
N ALA A 98 10.46 -4.74 -2.15
CA ALA A 98 10.77 -6.15 -2.36
C ALA A 98 9.55 -7.06 -2.08
N ASP A 99 9.59 -8.32 -2.53
CA ASP A 99 8.50 -9.28 -2.28
C ASP A 99 8.36 -9.61 -0.78
N GLU A 100 9.47 -9.67 -0.07
CA GLU A 100 9.50 -9.94 1.37
C GLU A 100 8.80 -8.85 2.18
N GLU A 101 8.88 -7.60 1.73
CA GLU A 101 8.22 -6.46 2.38
C GLU A 101 6.70 -6.50 2.16
N ILE A 102 6.27 -6.89 0.96
CA ILE A 102 4.86 -7.10 0.62
C ILE A 102 4.30 -8.25 1.46
N ASP A 103 5.00 -9.38 1.51
CA ASP A 103 4.56 -10.56 2.25
C ASP A 103 4.45 -10.28 3.74
N ARG A 104 5.40 -9.52 4.31
CA ARG A 104 5.33 -9.05 5.70
C ARG A 104 4.10 -8.19 5.95
N ALA A 105 3.75 -7.31 5.02
CA ALA A 105 2.63 -6.37 5.15
C ALA A 105 1.24 -7.04 5.06
N VAL A 106 1.16 -8.30 4.61
CA VAL A 106 -0.10 -9.08 4.63
C VAL A 106 -0.58 -9.29 6.07
N ASP A 107 0.33 -9.62 6.97
CA ASP A 107 0.00 -10.01 8.36
C ASP A 107 0.40 -8.95 9.40
N ARG A 108 1.21 -7.95 9.02
CA ARG A 108 1.75 -6.94 9.94
C ARG A 108 1.22 -5.55 9.59
N PRO A 109 0.56 -4.86 10.55
CA PRO A 109 0.16 -3.48 10.34
C PRO A 109 1.36 -2.53 10.32
N PRO A 110 1.24 -1.34 9.70
CA PRO A 110 2.25 -0.29 9.83
C PRO A 110 2.36 0.16 11.29
N GLU A 111 3.58 0.43 11.74
CA GLU A 111 3.91 0.61 13.17
C GLU A 111 3.69 2.03 13.68
N ASP A 112 3.54 3.01 12.80
CA ASP A 112 3.55 4.45 13.06
C ASP A 112 2.15 5.09 12.99
N THR A 113 1.10 4.29 12.85
CA THR A 113 -0.29 4.74 12.87
C THR A 113 -1.14 3.91 13.82
N ARG A 114 -2.38 4.36 14.07
CA ARG A 114 -3.41 3.59 14.80
C ARG A 114 -3.70 2.20 14.22
N ALA A 115 -3.32 1.95 12.97
CA ALA A 115 -3.44 0.62 12.39
C ALA A 115 -2.61 -0.42 13.14
N TYR A 116 -1.50 -0.02 13.80
CA TYR A 116 -0.71 -0.90 14.66
C TYR A 116 -1.56 -1.48 15.78
N PHE A 117 -2.15 -0.61 16.61
CA PHE A 117 -3.03 -1.03 17.71
C PHE A 117 -4.17 -1.91 17.20
N ARG A 118 -4.84 -1.50 16.12
CA ARG A 118 -5.96 -2.28 15.57
C ARG A 118 -5.53 -3.66 15.06
N GLY A 119 -4.47 -3.74 14.28
CA GLY A 119 -3.95 -4.99 13.73
C GLY A 119 -3.46 -5.93 14.82
N GLU A 120 -2.73 -5.43 15.81
CA GLU A 120 -2.27 -6.23 16.94
C GLU A 120 -3.41 -6.71 17.83
N CYS A 121 -4.45 -5.89 18.06
CA CYS A 121 -5.65 -6.32 18.77
C CYS A 121 -6.38 -7.43 18.03
N LEU A 122 -6.58 -7.30 16.71
CA LEU A 122 -7.18 -8.37 15.90
C LEU A 122 -6.34 -9.65 15.92
N ARG A 123 -5.01 -9.52 15.84
CA ARG A 123 -4.09 -10.67 15.84
C ARG A 123 -4.09 -11.42 17.18
N ARG A 124 -4.12 -10.71 18.30
CA ARG A 124 -4.03 -11.30 19.66
C ARG A 124 -5.37 -11.68 20.26
N PHE A 125 -6.42 -10.93 19.95
CA PHE A 125 -7.70 -10.97 20.67
C PHE A 125 -8.91 -11.14 19.73
N SER A 126 -8.73 -11.69 18.53
CA SER A 126 -9.80 -11.85 17.52
C SER A 126 -11.10 -12.44 18.08
N GLN A 127 -11.01 -13.48 18.92
CA GLN A 127 -12.16 -14.15 19.53
C GLN A 127 -12.96 -13.27 20.50
N ARG A 128 -12.39 -12.15 20.94
CA ARG A 128 -12.98 -11.19 21.89
C ARG A 128 -13.27 -9.85 21.23
N ILE A 129 -13.15 -9.73 19.91
CA ILE A 129 -13.49 -8.52 19.16
C ILE A 129 -14.77 -8.77 18.37
N VAL A 130 -15.82 -8.04 18.72
CA VAL A 130 -17.13 -8.12 18.06
C VAL A 130 -17.12 -7.34 16.75
N ALA A 131 -16.44 -6.19 16.73
CA ALA A 131 -16.32 -5.35 15.55
C ALA A 131 -15.06 -4.48 15.59
N ALA A 132 -14.54 -4.13 14.42
CA ALA A 132 -13.43 -3.20 14.25
C ALA A 132 -13.72 -2.25 13.08
N SER A 133 -13.46 -0.97 13.26
CA SER A 133 -13.55 0.08 12.24
C SER A 133 -12.25 0.90 12.21
N TRP A 134 -12.23 2.03 11.50
CA TRP A 134 -11.11 2.98 11.55
C TRP A 134 -11.02 3.75 12.86
N ASP A 135 -12.16 3.98 13.50
CA ASP A 135 -12.30 4.87 14.65
C ASP A 135 -12.59 4.13 15.96
N SER A 136 -12.78 2.80 15.92
CA SER A 136 -13.04 2.03 17.13
C SER A 136 -12.83 0.52 16.99
N LEU A 137 -12.61 -0.09 18.15
CA LEU A 137 -12.68 -1.54 18.40
C LEU A 137 -13.74 -1.82 19.45
N ILE A 138 -14.57 -2.84 19.25
CA ILE A 138 -15.58 -3.27 20.21
C ILE A 138 -15.17 -4.63 20.75
N PHE A 139 -14.90 -4.68 22.05
CA PHE A 139 -14.48 -5.87 22.77
C PHE A 139 -15.63 -6.50 23.55
N ASP A 140 -15.67 -7.82 23.53
CA ASP A 140 -16.39 -8.66 24.49
C ASP A 140 -15.41 -9.12 25.58
N THR A 141 -15.51 -8.51 26.77
CA THR A 141 -14.66 -8.82 27.92
C THR A 141 -15.28 -9.87 28.84
N GLY A 142 -16.40 -10.51 28.44
CA GLY A 142 -17.14 -11.47 29.27
C GLY A 142 -18.21 -10.85 30.17
N ASP A 143 -18.35 -9.52 30.15
CA ASP A 143 -19.37 -8.77 30.89
C ASP A 143 -20.13 -7.83 29.94
N GLU A 144 -21.41 -7.57 30.25
CA GLU A 144 -22.18 -6.52 29.59
C GLU A 144 -22.07 -5.17 30.34
N PRO A 145 -22.02 -4.03 29.63
CA PRO A 145 -22.07 -3.88 28.17
C PRO A 145 -20.70 -4.11 27.50
N LEU A 146 -20.72 -4.45 26.21
CA LEU A 146 -19.53 -4.51 25.36
C LEU A 146 -18.71 -3.23 25.47
N ARG A 147 -17.38 -3.36 25.41
CA ARG A 147 -16.44 -2.25 25.62
C ARG A 147 -15.98 -1.68 24.29
N LYS A 148 -16.38 -0.44 24.00
CA LYS A 148 -15.91 0.30 22.83
C LYS A 148 -14.66 1.09 23.17
N VAL A 149 -13.56 0.79 22.50
CA VAL A 149 -12.29 1.53 22.56
C VAL A 149 -12.18 2.43 21.33
N PRO A 150 -12.20 3.77 21.48
CA PRO A 150 -12.06 4.69 20.35
C PRO A 150 -10.59 4.80 19.88
N THR A 151 -10.39 4.89 18.56
CA THR A 151 -9.10 5.09 17.88
C THR A 151 -9.17 6.29 16.93
N LEU A 152 -9.61 7.45 17.44
CA LEU A 152 -9.92 8.64 16.63
C LEU A 152 -8.69 9.28 15.99
N GLU A 153 -7.58 9.33 16.72
CA GLU A 153 -6.33 9.98 16.28
C GLU A 153 -5.50 9.04 15.39
N PRO A 154 -5.26 9.37 14.10
CA PRO A 154 -4.51 8.50 13.18
C PRO A 154 -3.07 8.21 13.61
N THR A 155 -2.44 9.16 14.32
CA THR A 155 -1.03 9.11 14.77
C THR A 155 -0.85 8.65 16.21
N ARG A 156 -1.94 8.23 16.89
CA ARG A 156 -1.88 7.53 18.19
C ARG A 156 -2.14 6.05 18.00
N GLY A 157 -1.92 5.24 19.04
CA GLY A 157 -2.05 3.78 18.91
C GLY A 157 -0.96 3.15 18.03
N THR A 158 0.14 3.86 17.82
CA THR A 158 1.35 3.37 17.15
C THR A 158 2.12 2.42 18.07
N ARG A 159 3.07 1.66 17.53
CA ARG A 159 3.94 0.77 18.30
C ARG A 159 4.57 1.46 19.50
N ARG A 160 5.18 2.62 19.27
CA ARG A 160 5.78 3.45 20.33
C ARG A 160 4.80 3.76 21.47
N HIS A 161 3.51 3.91 21.18
CA HIS A 161 2.50 4.23 22.19
C HIS A 161 2.02 3.00 22.97
N VAL A 162 1.80 1.87 22.31
CA VAL A 162 1.00 0.76 22.88
C VAL A 162 1.74 -0.58 22.97
N GLU A 163 2.99 -0.68 22.53
CA GLU A 163 3.72 -1.96 22.59
C GLU A 163 3.84 -2.49 24.02
N ALA A 164 4.25 -1.66 24.98
CA ALA A 164 4.34 -2.04 26.38
C ALA A 164 2.97 -2.40 26.98
N LEU A 165 1.94 -1.62 26.63
CA LEU A 165 0.55 -1.88 27.04
C LEU A 165 0.06 -3.25 26.54
N LEU A 166 0.28 -3.55 25.26
CA LEU A 166 -0.10 -4.82 24.65
C LEU A 166 0.72 -5.99 25.22
N ALA A 167 1.97 -5.77 25.62
CA ALA A 167 2.80 -6.77 26.28
C ALA A 167 2.33 -7.06 27.72
N ALA A 168 1.86 -6.04 28.44
CA ALA A 168 1.32 -6.16 29.79
C ALA A 168 -0.12 -6.68 29.84
N SER A 169 -0.77 -6.90 28.70
CA SER A 169 -2.18 -7.29 28.59
C SER A 169 -2.30 -8.72 28.05
N PRO A 170 -2.41 -9.75 28.90
CA PRO A 170 -2.50 -11.14 28.45
C PRO A 170 -3.81 -11.48 27.72
N ASP A 171 -4.87 -10.72 27.95
CA ASP A 171 -6.18 -10.90 27.33
C ASP A 171 -6.87 -9.54 27.06
N ALA A 172 -8.04 -9.60 26.40
CA ALA A 172 -8.82 -8.43 26.03
C ALA A 172 -9.35 -7.64 27.24
N ALA A 173 -9.70 -8.32 28.33
CA ALA A 173 -10.22 -7.66 29.53
C ALA A 173 -9.11 -6.85 30.22
N ALA A 174 -7.92 -7.44 30.35
CA ALA A 174 -6.73 -6.76 30.85
C ALA A 174 -6.35 -5.56 29.97
N LEU A 175 -6.44 -5.70 28.64
CA LEU A 175 -6.16 -4.58 27.73
C LEU A 175 -7.10 -3.40 27.96
N VAL A 176 -8.42 -3.65 28.02
CA VAL A 176 -9.42 -2.58 28.23
C VAL A 176 -9.25 -1.94 29.61
N ALA A 177 -8.92 -2.73 30.63
CA ALA A 177 -8.63 -2.21 31.97
C ALA A 177 -7.38 -1.29 31.95
N ASN A 178 -6.28 -1.74 31.35
CA ASN A 178 -5.02 -1.01 31.27
C ASN A 178 -5.10 0.24 30.36
N LEU A 179 -6.08 0.34 29.47
CA LEU A 179 -6.36 1.54 28.68
C LEU A 179 -7.09 2.63 29.48
N SER A 180 -7.74 2.23 30.57
CA SER A 180 -8.57 3.12 31.39
C SER A 180 -7.84 3.62 32.64
N SER A 181 -6.67 3.06 32.94
CA SER A 181 -5.74 3.46 34.01
C SER A 181 -4.79 4.56 33.53
#